data_AF-A0A2U3LQV2-F1
#
_entry.id   AF-A0A2U3LQV2-F1
#
_cell.length_a   1.000
_cell.length_b   1.000
_cell.length_c   1.000
_cell.angle_alpha   90.00
_cell.angle_beta   90.00
_cell.angle_gamma   90.00
#
_symmetry.space_group_name_H-M   'P 1'
#
loop_
_entity.id
_entity.type
_entity.pdbx_description
1 polymer ?
#
loop_
_entity_poly.entity_id
_entity_poly.type
_entity_poly.pdbx_seq_one_letter_code
_entity_poly.pdbx_strand_id
1 'polypeptide(L)' 'MPDTAAEFYCPTCAKPVADPLVCGDCHALICRTCGTPLERIDDLGIG' A
#
# COMPACT_ATOMS: atom_id res chain seq x y z
N MET A 1 -15.49 -8.45 -11.20
CA MET A 1 -14.91 -7.11 -10.97
C MET A 1 -13.58 -7.41 -10.29
N PRO A 2 -12.41 -7.08 -10.85
CA PRO A 2 -11.16 -7.56 -10.27
C PRO A 2 -11.04 -6.95 -8.89
N ASP A 3 -11.20 -7.80 -7.88
CA ASP A 3 -10.93 -7.52 -6.50
C ASP A 3 -9.51 -6.97 -6.43
N THR A 4 -9.37 -5.68 -6.14
CA THR A 4 -8.13 -5.05 -5.70
C THR A 4 -7.75 -5.69 -4.36
N ALA A 5 -7.30 -6.94 -4.42
CA ALA A 5 -6.63 -7.62 -3.33
C ALA A 5 -5.57 -6.64 -2.85
N ALA A 6 -5.60 -6.29 -1.57
CA ALA A 6 -4.82 -5.20 -1.03
C ALA A 6 -3.32 -5.40 -1.30
N GLU A 7 -2.81 -4.81 -2.39
CA GLU A 7 -1.41 -4.90 -2.84
C GLU A 7 -0.47 -4.12 -1.92
N PHE A 8 -1.01 -3.43 -0.92
CA PHE A 8 -0.27 -2.52 -0.07
C PHE A 8 -0.44 -2.89 1.39
N TYR A 9 0.67 -2.90 2.10
CA TYR A 9 0.70 -3.12 3.54
C TYR A 9 1.19 -1.86 4.24
N CYS A 10 0.52 -1.52 5.34
CA CYS A 10 0.98 -0.45 6.20
C CYS A 10 1.76 -1.04 7.38
N PRO A 11 3.08 -0.82 7.48
CA PRO A 11 3.88 -1.31 8.61
C PRO A 11 3.49 -0.66 9.94
N THR A 12 3.13 0.63 9.93
CA THR A 12 2.70 1.36 11.14
C THR A 12 1.38 0.85 11.69
N CYS A 13 0.41 0.58 10.82
CA CYS A 13 -0.87 0.01 11.23
C CYS A 13 -0.87 -1.52 11.31
N ALA A 14 0.24 -2.15 10.90
CA ALA A 14 0.39 -3.58 10.73
C ALA A 14 -0.80 -4.25 10.01
N LYS A 15 -1.32 -3.60 8.96
CA LYS A 15 -2.55 -4.04 8.26
C LYS A 15 -2.46 -3.86 6.75
N PRO A 16 -3.13 -4.72 5.96
CA PRO A 16 -3.31 -4.51 4.53
C PRO A 16 -4.22 -3.29 4.26
N VAL A 17 -3.90 -2.55 3.21
CA VAL A 17 -4.59 -1.32 2.79
C VAL A 17 -4.98 -1.49 1.32
N ALA A 18 -6.29 -1.61 1.07
CA ALA A 18 -6.82 -1.72 -0.29
C ALA A 18 -6.96 -0.37 -1.00
N ASP A 19 -6.98 0.73 -0.25
CA ASP A 19 -7.20 2.09 -0.76
C ASP A 19 -6.09 3.04 -0.26
N PRO A 20 -4.88 3.00 -0.85
CA PRO A 20 -3.83 3.96 -0.58
C PRO A 20 -4.18 5.36 -1.05
N LEU A 21 -3.63 6.38 -0.39
CA LEU A 21 -3.53 7.71 -0.97
C LEU A 21 -2.30 7.79 -1.86
N VAL A 22 -2.46 8.20 -3.11
CA VAL A 22 -1.33 8.59 -3.97
C VAL A 22 -0.98 10.04 -3.67
N CYS A 23 0.27 10.28 -3.32
CA CYS A 23 0.83 11.64 -3.28
C CYS A 23 1.01 12.15 -4.71
N GLY A 24 0.34 13.25 -5.07
CA GLY A 24 0.37 13.79 -6.43
C GLY A 24 1.73 14.33 -6.88
N ASP A 25 2.56 14.76 -5.93
CA ASP A 25 3.87 15.36 -6.22
C ASP A 25 4.99 14.31 -6.32
N CYS A 26 4.96 13.33 -5.41
CA CYS A 26 6.02 12.34 -5.28
C CYS A 26 5.65 10.96 -5.84
N HIS A 27 4.37 10.76 -6.22
CA HIS A 27 3.79 9.44 -6.56
C HIS A 27 3.96 8.36 -5.49
N ALA A 28 4.25 8.75 -4.24
CA ALA A 28 4.33 7.81 -3.12
C ALA A 28 2.93 7.36 -2.69
N LEU A 29 2.80 6.09 -2.32
CA LEU A 29 1.57 5.53 -1.79
C LEU A 29 1.58 5.63 -0.26
N ILE A 30 0.51 6.17 0.31
CA ILE A 30 0.46 6.60 1.70
C ILE A 30 -0.79 6.03 2.36
N CYS A 31 -0.63 5.57 3.61
CA CYS A 31 -1.75 5.11 4.41
C CYS A 31 -2.68 6.28 4.74
N ARG A 32 -3.95 6.19 4.33
CA ARG A 32 -4.96 7.19 4.69
C ARG A 32 -5.27 7.32 6.17
N THR A 33 -4.88 6.33 6.98
CA THR A 33 -5.13 6.35 8.44
C THR A 33 -4.01 7.06 9.20
N CYS A 34 -2.75 6.71 8.93
CA CYS A 34 -1.62 7.19 9.72
C CYS A 34 -0.66 8.12 8.96
N GLY A 35 -0.79 8.26 7.64
CA GLY A 35 0.11 9.07 6.82
C GLY A 35 1.48 8.45 6.56
N THR A 36 1.73 7.22 6.99
CA THR A 36 2.98 6.50 6.68
C THR A 36 2.97 5.99 5.24
N PRO A 37 4.10 6.08 4.50
CA PRO A 37 4.23 5.43 3.20
C PRO A 37 3.97 3.91 3.31
N LEU A 38 3.20 3.39 2.36
CA LEU A 38 2.86 1.97 2.30
C LEU A 38 3.95 1.21 1.55
N GLU A 39 4.13 -0.05 1.96
CA GLU A 39 4.98 -0.99 1.26
C GLU A 39 4.12 -1.79 0.29
N ARG A 40 4.61 -1.98 -0.93
CA ARG A 40 3.99 -2.92 -1.86
C ARG A 40 4.25 -4.33 -1.33
N ILE A 41 3.20 -5.13 -1.25
CA ILE A 41 3.33 -6.58 -1.11
C ILE A 41 3.68 -7.07 -2.52
N ASP A 42 4.91 -6.79 -2.95
CA ASP A 42 5.44 -7.40 -4.17
C ASP A 42 5.54 -8.89 -3.85
N ASP A 43 4.69 -9.67 -4.52
CA ASP A 43 4.61 -11.11 -4.41
C ASP A 43 6.03 -11.66 -4.61
N LEU A 44 6.57 -12.17 -3.50
CA LEU A 44 7.76 -13.01 -3.36
C LEU A 44 8.44 -13.28 -4.70
N GLY A 45 9.50 -12.51 -5.01
CA GLY A 45 10.40 -12.80 -6.12
C GLY A 45 10.92 -14.23 -6.01
N ILE A 46 10.27 -15.15 -6.72
CA ILE A 46 10.80 -16.49 -6.99
C ILE A 46 11.92 -16.27 -8.00
N GLY A 47 13.16 -16.34 -7.49
CA GLY A 47 14.39 -16.22 -8.27
C GLY A 47 14.72 -17.43 -9.12
#